data_AF-A0A8S3UE70-F1
#
_entry.id   AF-A0A8S3UE70-F1
#
_cell.length_a   1.000
_cell.length_b   1.000
_cell.length_c   1.000
_cell.angle_alpha   90.00
_cell.angle_beta   90.00
_cell.angle_gamma   90.00
#
_symmetry.space_group_name_H-M   'P 1'
#
loop_
_entity.id
_entity.type
_entity.pdbx_description
1 polymer ?
#
loop_
_entity_poly.entity_id
_entity_poly.type
_entity_poly.pdbx_seq_one_letter_code
_entity_poly.pdbx_strand_id
1 'polypeptide(L)'
;MFTGCFPTKLQWKNIVNSAINQDEKHRKEERMRSDNDFTRFLRLSENNGYDFIWQYAKYTGRLRTAKHVAKLWSTLPTSGNCNLCGHFVQDTLYHQIRMCTELQTQRHLLYKRLSEMTSDNFLYTLLSKSDEYVSCFLLGNHEALLTFNTRALFRRP
;
A
#
# COMPACT_ATOMS: atom_id res chain seq x y z
N MET A 1 -33.98 -25.11 -23.59
CA MET A 1 -34.40 -26.18 -22.66
C MET A 1 -33.37 -26.25 -21.54
N PHE A 2 -33.75 -25.92 -20.31
CA PHE A 2 -32.93 -26.22 -19.13
C PHE A 2 -33.25 -27.66 -18.72
N THR A 3 -32.28 -28.57 -18.84
CA THR A 3 -32.37 -29.90 -18.23
C THR A 3 -32.37 -29.70 -16.73
N GLY A 4 -33.53 -29.79 -16.06
CA GLY A 4 -33.78 -29.42 -14.66
C GLY A 4 -33.05 -30.25 -13.60
N CYS A 5 -31.79 -30.59 -13.81
CA CYS A 5 -30.95 -31.28 -12.84
C CYS A 5 -30.42 -30.27 -11.81
N PHE A 6 -30.63 -30.57 -10.53
CA PHE A 6 -30.01 -29.82 -9.45
C PHE A 6 -28.49 -30.02 -9.44
N PRO A 7 -27.70 -28.97 -9.15
CA PRO A 7 -26.25 -29.10 -9.03
C PRO A 7 -25.89 -30.03 -7.86
N THR A 8 -24.77 -30.75 -8.00
CA THR A 8 -24.19 -31.52 -6.89
C THR A 8 -23.86 -30.61 -5.71
N LYS A 9 -23.74 -31.17 -4.50
CA LYS A 9 -23.36 -30.42 -3.28
C LYS A 9 -22.07 -29.60 -3.47
N LEU A 10 -21.07 -30.17 -4.16
CA LEU A 10 -19.81 -29.47 -4.44
C LEU A 10 -20.03 -28.30 -5.41
N GLN A 11 -20.79 -28.51 -6.49
CA GLN A 11 -21.13 -27.44 -7.44
C GLN A 11 -21.92 -26.32 -6.76
N TRP A 12 -22.93 -26.66 -5.96
CA TRP A 12 -23.71 -25.68 -5.20
C TRP A 12 -22.84 -24.86 -4.26
N LYS A 13 -21.94 -25.52 -3.50
CA LYS A 13 -20.99 -24.82 -2.62
C LYS A 13 -20.11 -23.85 -3.41
N ASN A 14 -19.62 -24.25 -4.57
CA ASN A 14 -18.78 -23.39 -5.41
C ASN A 14 -19.57 -22.19 -5.96
N ILE A 15 -20.82 -22.40 -6.41
CA ILE A 15 -21.71 -21.34 -6.88
C ILE A 15 -21.98 -20.33 -5.76
N VAL A 16 -22.39 -20.80 -4.58
CA VAL A 16 -22.67 -19.95 -3.42
C VAL A 16 -21.43 -19.18 -2.98
N ASN A 17 -20.28 -19.85 -2.84
CA ASN A 17 -19.04 -19.18 -2.46
C ASN A 17 -18.59 -18.15 -3.50
N SER A 18 -18.75 -18.44 -4.79
CA SER A 18 -18.42 -17.49 -5.85
C SER A 18 -19.32 -16.25 -5.78
N ALA A 19 -20.62 -16.43 -5.57
CA ALA A 19 -21.57 -15.32 -5.44
C ALA A 19 -21.26 -14.45 -4.22
N ILE A 20 -20.98 -15.06 -3.06
CA ILE A 20 -20.58 -14.35 -1.84
C ILE A 20 -19.30 -13.55 -2.08
N ASN A 21 -18.26 -14.17 -2.63
CA ASN A 21 -16.99 -13.50 -2.91
C ASN A 21 -17.16 -12.33 -3.89
N GLN A 22 -18.04 -12.46 -4.89
CA GLN A 22 -18.34 -11.38 -5.83
C GLN A 22 -19.06 -10.21 -5.16
N ASP A 23 -20.06 -10.48 -4.32
CA ASP A 23 -20.77 -9.46 -3.54
C ASP A 23 -19.84 -8.76 -2.53
N GLU A 24 -19.04 -9.51 -1.78
CA GLU A 24 -18.05 -8.95 -0.85
C GLU A 24 -17.02 -8.08 -1.57
N LYS A 25 -16.52 -8.54 -2.72
CA LYS A 25 -15.62 -7.75 -3.56
C LYS A 25 -16.33 -6.46 -3.97
N HIS A 26 -17.53 -6.52 -4.53
CA HIS A 26 -18.26 -5.34 -4.99
C HIS A 26 -18.46 -4.31 -3.87
N ARG A 27 -18.96 -4.74 -2.69
CA ARG A 27 -19.16 -3.86 -1.54
C ARG A 27 -17.86 -3.24 -1.04
N LYS A 28 -16.76 -3.99 -1.06
CA LYS A 28 -15.45 -3.47 -0.69
C LYS A 28 -15.01 -2.37 -1.66
N GLU A 29 -15.15 -2.59 -2.97
CA GLU A 29 -14.80 -1.60 -3.99
C GLU A 29 -15.66 -0.34 -3.89
N GLU A 30 -16.96 -0.50 -3.65
CA GLU A 30 -17.89 0.61 -3.44
C GLU A 30 -17.49 1.45 -2.24
N ARG A 31 -17.28 0.82 -1.08
CA ARG A 31 -16.83 1.51 0.14
C ARG A 31 -15.51 2.25 -0.05
N MET A 32 -14.55 1.63 -0.74
CA MET A 32 -13.26 2.27 -1.01
C MET A 32 -13.44 3.54 -1.85
N ARG A 33 -14.41 3.57 -2.77
CA ARG A 33 -14.73 4.73 -3.62
C ARG A 33 -15.56 5.80 -2.92
N SER A 34 -16.47 5.39 -2.02
CA SER A 34 -17.40 6.30 -1.36
C SER A 34 -16.86 6.92 -0.08
N ASP A 35 -16.09 6.16 0.71
CA ASP A 35 -15.67 6.60 2.04
C ASP A 35 -14.37 7.43 1.90
N ASN A 36 -14.43 8.70 2.30
CA ASN A 36 -13.29 9.64 2.23
C ASN A 36 -12.02 9.13 2.93
N ASP A 37 -12.19 8.30 3.97
CA ASP A 37 -11.11 7.68 4.75
C ASP A 37 -10.17 6.82 3.87
N PHE A 38 -10.64 6.34 2.71
CA PHE A 38 -9.83 5.54 1.79
C PHE A 38 -9.24 6.33 0.63
N THR A 39 -9.38 7.65 0.55
CA THR A 39 -8.85 8.45 -0.58
C THR A 39 -7.34 8.21 -0.79
N ARG A 40 -6.56 8.24 0.30
CA ARG A 40 -5.11 7.96 0.26
C ARG A 40 -4.84 6.47 -0.02
N PHE A 41 -5.63 5.56 0.56
CA PHE A 41 -5.54 4.13 0.28
C PHE A 41 -5.78 3.80 -1.20
N LEU A 42 -6.83 4.36 -1.81
CA LEU A 42 -7.16 4.21 -3.22
C LEU A 42 -5.99 4.65 -4.10
N ARG A 43 -5.47 5.86 -3.87
CA ARG A 43 -4.35 6.40 -4.64
C ARG A 43 -3.09 5.54 -4.55
N LEU A 44 -2.84 4.93 -3.39
CA LEU A 44 -1.67 4.06 -3.18
C LEU A 44 -1.89 2.62 -3.70
N SER A 45 -3.15 2.20 -3.89
CA SER A 45 -3.52 0.85 -4.31
C SER A 45 -3.99 0.75 -5.77
N GLU A 46 -4.12 1.87 -6.48
CA GLU A 46 -4.68 1.99 -7.83
C GLU A 46 -4.13 0.93 -8.80
N ASN A 47 -2.83 0.61 -8.67
CA ASN A 47 -2.14 -0.30 -9.59
C ASN A 47 -1.86 -1.70 -9.03
N ASN A 48 -2.10 -1.93 -7.73
CA ASN A 48 -1.79 -3.20 -7.07
C ASN A 48 -3.04 -3.98 -6.63
N GLY A 49 -4.23 -3.38 -6.77
CA GLY A 49 -5.49 -3.91 -6.25
C GLY A 49 -5.60 -3.78 -4.74
N TYR A 50 -6.84 -3.81 -4.23
CA TYR A 50 -7.15 -3.48 -2.82
C TYR A 50 -6.67 -4.51 -1.79
N ASP A 51 -6.15 -5.66 -2.22
CA ASP A 51 -5.71 -6.75 -1.35
C ASP A 51 -4.20 -6.88 -1.24
N PHE A 52 -3.42 -6.07 -1.97
CA PHE A 52 -1.99 -6.30 -2.09
C PHE A 52 -1.26 -6.24 -0.73
N ILE A 53 -1.64 -5.33 0.17
CA ILE A 53 -1.04 -5.24 1.53
C ILE A 53 -1.27 -6.53 2.30
N TRP A 54 -2.45 -7.13 2.17
CA TRP A 54 -2.78 -8.39 2.84
C TRP A 54 -2.09 -9.58 2.20
N GLN A 55 -1.94 -9.58 0.87
CA GLN A 55 -1.14 -10.57 0.16
C GLN A 55 0.34 -10.48 0.56
N TYR A 56 0.90 -9.26 0.65
CA TYR A 56 2.25 -9.01 1.16
C TYR A 56 2.40 -9.54 2.60
N ALA A 57 1.43 -9.25 3.48
CA ALA A 57 1.43 -9.74 4.85
C ALA A 57 1.46 -11.27 4.91
N LYS A 58 0.64 -11.93 4.09
CA LYS A 58 0.54 -13.38 4.00
C LYS A 58 1.85 -13.99 3.49
N TYR A 59 2.46 -13.41 2.44
CA TYR A 59 3.68 -13.92 1.84
C TYR A 59 4.91 -13.71 2.74
N THR A 60 5.01 -12.57 3.41
CA THR A 60 6.20 -12.22 4.22
C THR A 60 6.08 -12.61 5.69
N GLY A 61 4.89 -13.02 6.15
CA GLY A 61 4.59 -13.21 7.57
C GLY A 61 4.53 -11.91 8.39
N ARG A 62 4.55 -10.73 7.75
CA ARG A 62 4.65 -9.42 8.43
C ARG A 62 3.29 -8.76 8.65
N LEU A 63 2.36 -9.48 9.28
CA LEU A 63 0.99 -8.97 9.51
C LEU A 63 0.94 -7.67 10.32
N ARG A 64 1.81 -7.52 11.34
CA ARG A 64 1.85 -6.29 12.15
C ARG A 64 2.25 -5.07 11.33
N THR A 65 3.27 -5.22 10.49
CA THR A 65 3.73 -4.15 9.59
C THR A 65 2.64 -3.79 8.59
N ALA A 66 2.01 -4.78 7.95
CA ALA A 66 0.93 -4.56 7.01
C ALA A 66 -0.27 -3.81 7.64
N LYS A 67 -0.68 -4.19 8.86
CA LYS A 67 -1.71 -3.47 9.61
C LYS A 67 -1.32 -2.02 9.88
N HIS A 68 -0.06 -1.78 10.25
CA HIS A 68 0.42 -0.43 10.51
C HIS A 68 0.41 0.42 9.24
N VAL A 69 0.91 -0.12 8.12
CA VAL A 69 0.89 0.55 6.82
C VAL A 69 -0.55 0.85 6.38
N ALA A 70 -1.46 -0.12 6.45
CA ALA A 70 -2.88 0.09 6.13
C ALA A 70 -3.52 1.18 7.01
N LYS A 71 -3.15 1.26 8.29
CA LYS A 71 -3.60 2.34 9.18
C LYS A 71 -3.08 3.70 8.71
N LEU A 72 -1.79 3.81 8.36
CA LEU A 72 -1.23 5.05 7.83
C LEU A 72 -1.91 5.51 6.54
N TRP A 73 -2.34 4.56 5.70
CA TRP A 73 -3.02 4.83 4.44
C TRP A 73 -4.46 5.30 4.60
N SER A 74 -5.12 4.89 5.69
CA SER A 74 -6.51 5.26 6.01
C SER A 74 -6.60 6.41 7.03
N THR A 75 -5.48 6.86 7.58
CA THR A 75 -5.47 8.00 8.51
C THR A 75 -5.57 9.29 7.70
N LEU A 76 -6.65 10.03 7.90
CA LEU A 76 -6.83 11.37 7.35
C LEU A 76 -5.66 12.27 7.80
N PRO A 77 -5.23 13.23 6.95
CA PRO A 77 -4.25 14.24 7.36
C PRO A 77 -4.74 14.95 8.62
N THR A 78 -3.98 14.84 9.72
CA THR A 78 -4.26 15.58 10.94
C THR A 78 -3.34 16.77 11.03
N SER A 79 -3.92 17.97 11.15
CA SER A 79 -3.18 19.16 11.54
C SER A 79 -2.95 19.17 13.04
N GLY A 80 -1.79 19.64 13.47
CA GLY A 80 -1.47 19.76 14.89
C GLY A 80 0.03 19.83 15.14
N ASN A 81 0.40 19.78 16.42
CA ASN A 81 1.80 19.73 16.81
C ASN A 81 2.36 18.32 16.58
N CYS A 82 3.52 18.24 15.96
CA CYS A 82 4.26 16.99 15.86
C CYS A 82 4.67 16.52 17.25
N ASN A 83 4.28 15.30 17.63
CA ASN A 83 4.61 14.71 18.94
C ASN A 83 6.12 14.47 19.16
N LEU A 84 6.94 14.59 18.11
CA LEU A 84 8.39 14.38 18.19
C LEU A 84 9.14 15.70 18.33
N CYS A 85 8.90 16.66 17.43
CA CYS A 85 9.65 17.92 17.37
C CYS A 85 8.86 19.14 17.88
N GLY A 86 7.59 18.98 18.27
CA GLY A 86 6.71 20.04 18.76
C GLY A 86 6.19 21.03 17.72
N HIS A 87 6.62 20.96 16.45
CA HIS A 87 6.23 21.94 15.43
C HIS A 87 4.77 21.75 14.97
N PHE A 88 4.03 22.86 14.83
CA PHE A 88 2.70 22.85 14.24
C PHE A 88 2.76 22.59 12.73
N VAL A 89 2.01 21.61 12.25
CA VAL A 89 1.99 21.18 10.84
C VAL A 89 0.57 20.84 10.38
N GLN A 90 0.34 20.97 9.08
CA GLN A 90 -0.97 20.66 8.46
C GLN A 90 -1.21 19.16 8.25
N ASP A 91 -0.15 18.39 8.04
CA ASP A 91 -0.19 16.93 7.95
C ASP A 91 0.96 16.35 8.81
N THR A 92 0.61 15.83 9.98
CA THR A 92 1.58 15.24 10.92
C THR A 92 2.33 14.06 10.30
N LEU A 93 1.67 13.22 9.51
CA LEU A 93 2.32 12.04 8.91
C LEU A 93 3.33 12.46 7.86
N TYR A 94 2.94 13.37 6.96
CA TYR A 94 3.84 13.94 5.96
C TYR A 94 5.08 14.57 6.61
N HIS A 95 4.85 15.38 7.65
CA HIS A 95 5.94 15.99 8.40
C HIS A 95 6.89 14.92 8.98
N GLN A 96 6.37 13.87 9.63
CA GLN A 96 7.20 12.80 10.19
C GLN A 96 8.02 12.07 9.12
N ILE A 97 7.41 11.76 7.97
CA ILE A 97 8.05 11.03 6.88
C ILE A 97 9.11 11.86 6.16
N ARG A 98 8.98 13.19 6.08
CA ARG A 98 9.84 14.03 5.22
C ARG A 98 10.67 15.06 5.97
N MET A 99 10.08 15.74 6.95
CA MET A 99 10.59 17.02 7.45
C MET A 99 11.07 16.96 8.90
N CYS A 100 10.50 16.07 9.72
CA CYS A 100 10.77 16.03 11.16
C CYS A 100 12.26 15.82 11.45
N THR A 101 12.91 16.77 12.10
CA THR A 101 14.35 16.72 12.42
C THR A 101 14.69 15.50 13.27
N GLU A 102 13.82 15.14 14.22
CA GLU A 102 13.97 13.96 15.08
C GLU A 102 14.02 12.62 14.33
N LEU A 103 13.56 12.60 13.07
CA LEU A 103 13.56 11.40 12.22
C LEU A 103 14.61 11.45 11.10
N GLN A 104 15.51 12.43 11.11
CA GLN A 104 16.53 12.61 10.07
C GLN A 104 17.44 11.39 9.94
N THR A 105 17.92 10.84 11.06
CA THR A 105 18.80 9.67 11.08
C THR A 105 18.10 8.44 10.48
N GLN A 106 16.84 8.22 10.82
CA GLN A 106 16.03 7.10 10.33
C GLN A 106 15.78 7.24 8.82
N ARG A 107 15.49 8.45 8.33
CA ARG A 107 15.37 8.72 6.89
C ARG A 107 16.68 8.46 6.16
N HIS A 108 17.81 8.90 6.71
CA HIS A 108 19.13 8.65 6.11
C HIS A 108 19.42 7.15 6.01
N LEU A 109 19.19 6.39 7.09
CA LEU A 109 19.34 4.93 7.09
C LEU A 109 18.42 4.23 6.09
N LEU A 110 17.19 4.73 5.92
CA LEU A 110 16.25 4.22 4.93
C LEU A 110 16.76 4.46 3.51
N TYR A 111 17.21 5.68 3.18
CA TYR A 111 17.77 5.98 1.86
C TYR A 111 19.03 5.18 1.57
N LYS A 112 19.90 5.00 2.56
CA LYS A 112 21.09 4.15 2.42
C LYS A 112 20.70 2.71 2.08
N ARG A 113 19.71 2.13 2.78
CA ARG A 113 19.20 0.79 2.45
C ARG A 113 18.56 0.74 1.07
N LEU A 114 17.84 1.79 0.67
CA LEU A 114 17.26 1.87 -0.68
C LEU A 114 18.35 1.92 -1.74
N SER A 115 19.44 2.68 -1.56
CA SER A 115 20.58 2.67 -2.49
C SER A 115 21.30 1.32 -2.53
N GLU A 116 21.34 0.57 -1.43
CA GLU A 116 21.93 -0.78 -1.41
C GLU A 116 21.06 -1.80 -2.17
N MET A 117 19.74 -1.58 -2.23
CA MET A 117 18.77 -2.48 -2.86
C MET A 117 18.39 -2.11 -4.30
N THR A 118 18.71 -0.90 -4.74
CA THR A 118 18.30 -0.34 -6.04
C THR A 118 19.48 0.34 -6.74
N SER A 119 19.31 0.83 -7.96
CA SER A 119 20.38 1.58 -8.64
C SER A 119 20.42 3.05 -8.19
N ASP A 120 21.59 3.68 -8.25
CA ASP A 120 21.73 5.12 -7.96
C ASP A 120 20.82 5.97 -8.86
N ASN A 121 20.65 5.57 -10.12
CA ASN A 121 19.70 6.20 -11.05
C ASN A 121 18.25 6.12 -10.57
N PHE A 122 17.85 4.99 -9.96
CA PHE A 122 16.51 4.85 -9.38
C PHE A 122 16.33 5.81 -8.22
N LEU A 123 17.30 5.87 -7.29
CA LEU A 123 17.20 6.74 -6.13
C LEU A 123 17.20 8.22 -6.54
N TYR A 124 18.04 8.63 -7.49
CA TYR A 124 18.04 9.98 -8.05
C TYR A 124 16.68 10.33 -8.71
N THR A 125 16.14 9.39 -9.48
CA THR A 125 14.82 9.55 -10.11
C THR A 125 13.72 9.67 -9.05
N LEU A 126 13.76 8.87 -7.99
CA LEU A 126 12.81 8.95 -6.90
C LEU A 126 12.88 10.30 -6.18
N LEU A 127 14.09 10.75 -5.83
CA LEU A 127 14.31 11.99 -5.08
C LEU A 127 14.05 13.27 -5.90
N SER A 128 14.00 13.17 -7.23
CA SER A 128 13.62 14.28 -8.11
C SER A 128 12.10 14.41 -8.33
N LYS A 129 11.29 13.48 -7.80
CA LYS A 129 9.82 13.58 -7.84
C LYS A 129 9.28 14.48 -6.73
N SER A 130 7.99 14.80 -6.80
CA SER A 130 7.30 15.57 -5.76
C SER A 130 7.38 14.86 -4.40
N ASP A 131 7.39 15.64 -3.32
CA ASP A 131 7.42 15.09 -1.96
C ASP A 131 6.24 14.17 -1.67
N GLU A 132 5.08 14.47 -2.26
CA GLU A 132 3.90 13.64 -2.21
C GLU A 132 4.16 12.27 -2.86
N TYR A 133 4.80 12.24 -4.03
CA TYR A 133 5.16 11.00 -4.69
C TYR A 133 6.14 10.18 -3.85
N VAL A 134 7.18 10.80 -3.29
CA VAL A 134 8.15 10.07 -2.47
C VAL A 134 7.48 9.54 -1.20
N SER A 135 6.60 10.31 -0.57
CA SER A 135 5.83 9.83 0.58
C SER A 135 4.95 8.64 0.22
N CYS A 136 4.28 8.70 -0.94
CA CYS A 136 3.49 7.58 -1.46
C CYS A 136 4.36 6.35 -1.74
N PHE A 137 5.53 6.53 -2.34
CA PHE A 137 6.49 5.46 -2.60
C PHE A 137 6.97 4.79 -1.30
N LEU A 138 7.40 5.58 -0.31
CA LEU A 138 7.85 5.07 0.99
C LEU A 138 6.75 4.35 1.75
N LEU A 139 5.50 4.76 1.54
CA LEU A 139 4.32 4.10 2.09
C LEU A 139 3.92 2.83 1.35
N GLY A 140 4.54 2.50 0.20
CA GLY A 140 4.32 1.25 -0.53
C GLY A 140 3.63 1.40 -1.88
N ASN A 141 3.65 2.58 -2.53
CA ASN A 141 3.25 2.67 -3.93
C ASN A 141 4.34 2.04 -4.83
N HIS A 142 4.09 0.79 -5.24
CA HIS A 142 5.08 -0.09 -5.86
C HIS A 142 5.19 0.01 -7.40
N GLU A 143 4.46 0.90 -8.09
CA GLU A 143 4.57 1.02 -9.56
C GLU A 143 6.01 1.23 -10.03
N ALA A 144 6.76 2.05 -9.29
CA ALA A 144 8.16 2.31 -9.55
C ALA A 144 9.07 1.10 -9.27
N LEU A 145 8.65 0.18 -8.41
CA LEU A 145 9.42 -1.06 -8.19
C LEU A 145 9.13 -2.06 -9.29
N LEU A 146 7.90 -2.18 -9.80
CA LEU A 146 7.56 -3.12 -10.87
C LEU A 146 8.23 -2.78 -12.21
N THR A 147 8.39 -1.50 -12.53
CA THR A 147 9.10 -1.03 -13.74
C THR A 147 10.61 -1.31 -13.69
N PHE A 148 11.21 -1.39 -12.50
CA PHE A 148 12.65 -1.62 -12.33
C PHE A 148 13.00 -3.08 -11.98
N ASN A 149 12.10 -3.83 -11.32
CA ASN A 149 12.36 -5.21 -10.86
C ASN A 149 12.08 -6.31 -11.89
N THR A 150 11.56 -6.00 -13.09
CA THR A 150 11.45 -7.01 -14.16
C THR A 150 12.81 -7.56 -14.61
N ARG A 151 13.94 -6.93 -14.22
CA ARG A 151 15.29 -7.47 -14.46
C ARG A 151 15.98 -8.12 -13.25
N ALA A 152 15.53 -7.87 -12.02
CA ALA A 152 16.25 -8.30 -10.81
C ALA A 152 15.54 -9.40 -9.99
N LEU A 153 14.20 -9.53 -10.05
CA LEU A 153 13.48 -10.54 -9.25
C LEU A 153 13.55 -11.98 -9.78
N PHE A 154 14.12 -12.21 -10.97
CA PHE A 154 14.34 -13.56 -11.52
C PHE A 154 15.78 -14.06 -11.44
N ARG A 155 16.70 -13.31 -10.82
CA ARG A 155 18.00 -13.86 -10.40
C ARG A 155 17.87 -14.33 -8.96
N ARG A 156 17.34 -15.55 -8.79
CA ARG A 156 17.73 -16.35 -7.61
C ARG A 156 19.04 -17.08 -7.94
N PRO A 157 19.92 -17.31 -6.96
CA PRO A 157 21.07 -18.20 -7.11
C PRO A 157 20.63 -19.62 -7.45
#